data_AF-A0A1Y1RHD3-F1
#
_entry.id   AF-A0A1Y1RHD3-F1
#
_cell.length_a   1.000
_cell.length_b   1.000
_cell.length_c   1.000
_cell.angle_alpha   90.00
_cell.angle_beta   90.00
_cell.angle_gamma   90.00
#
_symmetry.space_group_name_H-M   'P 1'
#
loop_
_entity.id
_entity.type
_entity.pdbx_description
1 polymer ?
#
loop_
_entity_poly.entity_id
_entity_poly.type
_entity_poly.pdbx_seq_one_letter_code
_entity_poly.pdbx_strand_id
1 'polypeptide(L)'
;MLRWSLDSESSEGCAFHLYRAESPDLTHAQRLTNEPLRDDLHEPGFFSYRDQLNHSSSDNPVPEIVLYYWLQIIPDYQVDPIVGENFFYEGPVSARPLPNQIQLSQNFPNPFCYETEIRYALPVNRGREQRVDLSVYTVTGQLIQTLDSRVRSAGTHTVRWDRRNREGTPVAPGLYIYRLHIDSGEESHSLIKRMIIMVNNSK
;
A
#
# COMPACT_ATOMS: atom_id res chain seq x y z
N MET A 1 -5.77 -5.72 0.54
CA MET A 1 -6.72 -6.86 0.49
C MET A 1 -7.19 -7.05 1.90
N LEU A 2 -8.49 -6.89 2.14
CA LEU A 2 -9.07 -7.13 3.45
C LEU A 2 -9.38 -8.62 3.56
N ARG A 3 -9.07 -9.20 4.72
CA ARG A 3 -9.35 -10.59 5.03
C ARG A 3 -9.94 -10.67 6.43
N TRP A 4 -11.04 -11.40 6.54
CA TRP A 4 -11.70 -11.70 7.80
C TRP A 4 -11.77 -13.22 7.96
N SER A 5 -11.66 -13.67 9.21
CA SER A 5 -11.99 -15.04 9.62
C SER A 5 -13.12 -14.95 10.62
N LEU A 6 -14.17 -15.73 10.41
CA LEU A 6 -15.24 -15.93 11.39
C LEU A 6 -15.03 -17.28 12.06
N ASP A 7 -15.41 -17.39 13.33
CA ASP A 7 -15.39 -18.68 14.01
C ASP A 7 -16.39 -19.65 13.34
N SER A 8 -15.98 -20.91 13.19
CA SER A 8 -16.61 -21.89 12.29
C SER A 8 -18.08 -22.18 12.55
N GLU A 9 -18.57 -21.96 13.78
CA GLU A 9 -19.98 -22.14 14.14
C GLU A 9 -20.88 -20.98 13.67
N SER A 10 -20.28 -19.83 13.32
CA SER A 10 -21.00 -18.59 12.95
C SER A 10 -20.93 -18.26 11.45
N SER A 11 -20.19 -19.03 10.66
CA SER A 11 -19.86 -18.72 9.26
C SER A 11 -20.56 -19.59 8.22
N GLU A 12 -21.04 -20.79 8.60
CA GLU A 12 -21.72 -21.68 7.67
C GLU A 12 -23.01 -21.02 7.13
N GLY A 13 -23.09 -20.88 5.81
CA GLY A 13 -24.26 -20.31 5.12
C GLY A 13 -24.39 -18.79 5.21
N CYS A 14 -23.47 -18.09 5.89
CA CYS A 14 -23.56 -16.64 6.04
C CYS A 14 -23.09 -15.89 4.79
N ALA A 15 -23.79 -14.81 4.46
CA ALA A 15 -23.40 -13.87 3.42
C ALA A 15 -23.39 -12.45 3.98
N PHE A 16 -22.47 -11.61 3.49
CA PHE A 16 -22.23 -10.29 4.08
C PHE A 16 -22.24 -9.18 3.04
N HIS A 17 -22.77 -8.02 3.42
CA HIS A 17 -22.42 -6.77 2.76
C HIS A 17 -21.25 -6.11 3.49
N LEU A 18 -20.29 -5.60 2.71
CA LEU A 18 -19.16 -4.87 3.25
C LEU A 18 -19.41 -3.36 3.15
N TYR A 19 -19.08 -2.64 4.21
CA TYR A 19 -19.17 -1.20 4.32
C TYR A 19 -17.80 -0.60 4.69
N ARG A 20 -17.59 0.67 4.35
CA ARG A 20 -16.38 1.44 4.70
C ARG A 20 -16.69 2.89 5.04
N ALA A 21 -15.99 3.46 6.03
CA ALA A 21 -16.02 4.88 6.35
C ALA A 21 -14.64 5.39 6.81
N GLU A 22 -14.50 6.70 6.92
CA GLU A 22 -13.30 7.38 7.47
C GLU A 22 -13.42 7.65 8.98
N SER A 23 -14.57 7.35 9.58
CA SER A 23 -14.86 7.43 11.01
C SER A 23 -15.24 6.06 11.56
N PRO A 24 -15.06 5.78 12.86
CA PRO A 24 -15.51 4.54 13.50
C PRO A 24 -17.04 4.42 13.61
N ASP A 25 -17.79 5.43 13.19
CA ASP A 25 -19.24 5.42 13.13
C ASP A 25 -19.75 4.96 11.74
N LEU A 26 -20.78 4.13 11.76
CA LEU A 26 -21.50 3.61 10.59
C LEU A 26 -22.32 4.68 9.85
N THR A 27 -22.62 5.82 10.49
CA THR A 27 -23.47 6.89 9.92
C THR A 27 -23.04 7.34 8.52
N HIS A 28 -21.73 7.33 8.23
CA HIS A 28 -21.17 7.73 6.94
C HIS A 28 -20.58 6.55 6.14
N ALA A 29 -20.91 5.31 6.51
CA ALA A 29 -20.34 4.14 5.88
C ALA A 29 -20.95 3.90 4.49
N GLN A 30 -20.08 3.84 3.48
CA GLN A 30 -20.44 3.49 2.12
C GLN A 30 -20.40 1.96 1.95
N ARG A 31 -21.47 1.39 1.40
CA ARG A 31 -21.48 -0.01 0.98
C ARG A 31 -20.53 -0.22 -0.21
N LEU A 32 -19.61 -1.17 -0.08
CA LEU A 32 -18.60 -1.51 -1.09
C LEU A 32 -19.02 -2.67 -2.00
N THR A 33 -19.90 -3.54 -1.51
CA THR A 33 -20.36 -4.74 -2.23
C THR A 33 -21.75 -4.52 -2.81
N ASN A 34 -21.92 -4.75 -4.12
CA ASN A 34 -23.24 -4.81 -4.75
C ASN A 34 -23.91 -6.16 -4.50
N GLU A 35 -23.15 -7.25 -4.62
CA GLU A 35 -23.56 -8.61 -4.29
C GLU A 35 -22.96 -9.07 -2.96
N PRO A 36 -23.62 -9.96 -2.21
CA PRO A 36 -23.10 -10.45 -0.93
C PRO A 36 -21.77 -11.18 -1.07
N LEU A 37 -20.82 -10.94 -0.16
CA LEU A 37 -19.65 -11.77 0.01
C LEU A 37 -20.07 -13.11 0.60
N ARG A 38 -19.66 -14.17 -0.06
CA ARG A 38 -19.89 -15.55 0.33
C ARG A 38 -18.57 -16.20 0.69
N ASP A 39 -18.67 -17.28 1.43
CA ASP A 39 -17.51 -18.06 1.87
C ASP A 39 -16.66 -18.51 0.68
N ASP A 40 -15.34 -18.50 0.85
CA ASP A 40 -14.45 -19.10 -0.15
C ASP A 40 -14.61 -20.61 -0.09
N LEU A 41 -15.13 -21.22 -1.15
CA LEU A 41 -15.32 -22.67 -1.26
C LEU A 41 -14.02 -23.47 -1.03
N HIS A 42 -12.84 -22.85 -1.18
CA HIS A 42 -11.54 -23.50 -0.98
C HIS A 42 -10.98 -23.28 0.44
N GLU A 43 -11.44 -22.26 1.17
CA GLU A 43 -11.04 -21.98 2.55
C GLU A 43 -12.27 -21.53 3.37
N PRO A 44 -13.09 -22.49 3.84
CA PRO A 44 -14.31 -22.20 4.59
C PRO A 44 -14.05 -21.34 5.82
N GLY A 45 -14.93 -20.37 6.08
CA GLY A 45 -14.82 -19.39 7.16
C GLY A 45 -13.95 -18.17 6.85
N PHE A 46 -13.41 -18.06 5.63
CA PHE A 46 -12.61 -16.91 5.21
C PHE A 46 -13.31 -16.07 4.14
N PHE A 47 -13.35 -14.76 4.39
CA PHE A 47 -13.93 -13.79 3.47
C PHE A 47 -12.85 -12.80 3.06
N SER A 48 -12.78 -12.49 1.77
CA SER A 48 -11.83 -11.51 1.26
C SER A 48 -12.49 -10.50 0.34
N TYR A 49 -12.10 -9.23 0.50
CA TYR A 49 -12.55 -8.15 -0.36
C TYR A 49 -11.38 -7.27 -0.81
N ARG A 50 -11.43 -6.87 -2.08
CA ARG A 50 -10.48 -5.93 -2.67
C ARG A 50 -11.15 -4.58 -2.84
N ASP A 51 -10.84 -3.66 -1.94
CA ASP A 51 -11.31 -2.28 -2.05
C ASP A 51 -10.66 -1.57 -3.25
N GLN A 52 -11.49 -0.92 -4.06
CA GLN A 52 -11.14 -0.21 -5.29
C GLN A 52 -11.04 1.30 -5.04
N LEU A 53 -10.34 1.71 -3.98
CA LEU A 53 -10.14 3.12 -3.68
C LEU A 53 -9.32 3.80 -4.80
N ASN A 54 -10.00 4.70 -5.52
CA ASN A 54 -9.38 5.62 -6.47
C ASN A 54 -8.87 6.85 -5.73
N HIS A 55 -7.67 6.78 -5.16
CA HIS A 55 -6.98 8.00 -4.75
C HIS A 55 -6.13 8.54 -5.90
N SER A 56 -6.43 9.77 -6.29
CA SER A 56 -5.61 10.61 -7.16
C SER A 56 -5.15 11.83 -6.35
N SER A 57 -3.84 12.09 -6.37
CA SER A 57 -3.14 13.37 -6.11
C SER A 57 -1.75 13.03 -5.54
N SER A 58 -0.67 13.29 -6.26
CA SER A 58 0.01 14.59 -6.44
C SER A 58 0.42 15.24 -5.11
N ASP A 59 1.70 15.07 -4.79
CA ASP A 59 2.55 15.96 -3.98
C ASP A 59 2.16 16.30 -2.53
N ASN A 60 1.25 15.56 -1.90
CA ASN A 60 1.12 15.57 -0.44
C ASN A 60 1.21 14.15 0.13
N PRO A 61 1.90 13.93 1.27
CA PRO A 61 1.71 12.69 2.00
C PRO A 61 0.23 12.65 2.39
N VAL A 62 -0.51 11.69 1.81
CA VAL A 62 -1.89 11.43 2.24
C VAL A 62 -1.81 11.27 3.76
N PRO A 63 -2.54 12.07 4.58
CA PRO A 63 -2.64 11.76 5.99
C PRO A 63 -3.06 10.31 6.10
N GLU A 64 -2.57 9.59 7.09
CA GLU A 64 -2.91 8.19 7.30
C GLU A 64 -4.44 8.10 7.54
N ILE A 65 -5.24 8.01 6.46
CA ILE A 65 -6.69 7.95 6.57
C ILE A 65 -6.97 6.58 7.15
N VAL A 66 -7.40 6.57 8.40
CA VAL A 66 -7.88 5.37 9.06
C VAL A 66 -9.23 5.05 8.45
N LEU A 67 -9.29 3.93 7.73
CA LEU A 67 -10.53 3.43 7.18
C LEU A 67 -11.07 2.33 8.08
N TYR A 68 -12.36 2.46 8.40
CA TYR A 68 -13.13 1.51 9.18
C TYR A 68 -13.97 0.69 8.23
N TYR A 69 -14.06 -0.62 8.48
CA TYR A 69 -14.84 -1.54 7.67
C TYR A 69 -15.81 -2.32 8.55
N TRP A 70 -17.01 -2.57 8.03
CA TRP A 70 -18.04 -3.35 8.72
C TRP A 70 -18.64 -4.39 7.80
N LEU A 71 -18.96 -5.53 8.40
CA LEU A 71 -19.73 -6.58 7.77
C LEU A 71 -21.15 -6.52 8.28
N GLN A 72 -22.12 -6.38 7.38
CA GLN A 72 -23.54 -6.55 7.68
C GLN A 72 -23.94 -7.96 7.24
N ILE A 73 -24.40 -8.77 8.19
CA ILE A 73 -24.98 -10.09 7.87
C ILE A 73 -26.25 -9.90 7.05
N ILE A 74 -26.42 -10.73 6.03
CA ILE A 74 -27.68 -10.89 5.32
C ILE A 74 -28.36 -12.12 5.90
N PRO A 75 -29.49 -11.97 6.61
CA PRO A 75 -30.27 -13.11 7.07
C PRO A 75 -30.88 -13.81 5.84
N ASP A 76 -30.27 -14.90 5.40
CA ASP A 76 -30.90 -16.22 5.17
C ASP A 76 -30.36 -16.97 3.93
N TYR A 77 -29.97 -18.23 4.16
CA TYR A 77 -30.31 -19.36 3.30
C TYR A 77 -30.42 -20.62 4.18
N GLN A 78 -31.57 -20.77 4.87
CA GLN A 78 -32.02 -21.93 5.66
C GLN A 78 -31.54 -22.07 7.11
N VAL A 79 -31.54 -21.00 7.90
CA VAL A 79 -31.52 -21.14 9.37
C VAL A 79 -32.57 -20.21 9.97
N ASP A 80 -33.44 -20.77 10.82
CA ASP A 80 -34.55 -20.05 11.47
C ASP A 80 -34.09 -18.70 12.06
N PRO A 81 -34.85 -17.61 11.85
CA PRO A 81 -34.45 -16.27 12.24
C PRO A 81 -34.57 -16.12 13.76
N ILE A 82 -33.56 -16.58 14.49
CA ILE A 82 -33.40 -16.23 15.89
C ILE A 82 -32.74 -14.84 15.93
N VAL A 83 -33.62 -13.84 16.10
CA VAL A 83 -33.41 -12.44 16.50
C VAL A 83 -33.21 -11.43 15.37
N GLY A 84 -34.21 -10.56 15.22
CA GLY A 84 -34.31 -9.49 14.22
C GLY A 84 -33.52 -8.24 14.56
N GLU A 85 -32.22 -8.39 14.77
CA GLU A 85 -31.28 -7.26 14.83
C GLU A 85 -30.19 -7.47 13.77
N ASN A 86 -29.90 -6.43 12.99
CA ASN A 86 -28.74 -6.44 12.09
C ASN A 86 -27.49 -6.57 12.96
N PHE A 87 -26.91 -7.76 13.05
CA PHE A 87 -25.61 -7.93 13.70
C PHE A 87 -24.53 -7.36 12.77
N PHE A 88 -23.93 -6.25 13.20
CA PHE A 88 -22.67 -5.77 12.65
C PHE A 88 -21.55 -6.37 13.49
N TYR A 89 -20.68 -7.18 12.89
CA TYR A 89 -19.44 -7.55 13.56
C TYR A 89 -18.52 -6.33 13.56
N GLU A 90 -18.36 -5.71 14.73
CA GLU A 90 -17.44 -4.61 14.95
C GLU A 90 -16.03 -5.15 15.18
N GLY A 91 -15.21 -5.02 14.15
CA GLY A 91 -13.77 -5.03 14.32
C GLY A 91 -13.22 -3.96 13.40
N PRO A 92 -12.50 -2.92 13.89
CA PRO A 92 -11.78 -2.03 13.00
C PRO A 92 -10.69 -2.84 12.31
N VAL A 93 -10.97 -3.39 11.13
CA VAL A 93 -9.92 -3.88 10.24
C VAL A 93 -9.33 -2.63 9.61
N SER A 94 -8.38 -2.00 10.31
CA SER A 94 -7.57 -0.94 9.76
C SER A 94 -6.80 -1.49 8.56
N ALA A 95 -7.34 -1.36 7.35
CA ALA A 95 -6.61 -1.64 6.14
C ALA A 95 -6.03 -0.36 5.59
N ARG A 96 -4.71 -0.37 5.41
CA ARG A 96 -4.03 0.64 4.63
C ARG A 96 -4.53 0.54 3.19
N PRO A 97 -5.06 1.64 2.59
CA PRO A 97 -5.42 1.62 1.19
C PRO A 97 -4.17 1.26 0.37
N LEU A 98 -4.31 0.27 -0.51
CA LEU A 98 -3.21 -0.11 -1.39
C LEU A 98 -3.12 0.91 -2.54
N PRO A 99 -1.90 1.22 -3.02
CA PRO A 99 -1.74 2.06 -4.18
C PRO A 99 -2.47 1.51 -5.41
N ASN A 100 -3.00 2.40 -6.25
CA ASN A 100 -3.67 2.06 -7.52
C ASN A 100 -2.80 2.34 -8.75
N GLN A 101 -1.70 3.07 -8.57
CA GLN A 101 -0.71 3.38 -9.59
C GLN A 101 0.72 3.32 -9.03
N ILE A 102 1.70 3.18 -9.93
CA ILE A 102 3.11 3.26 -9.59
C ILE A 102 3.44 4.72 -9.24
N GLN A 103 4.11 4.94 -8.11
CA GLN A 103 4.55 6.29 -7.72
C GLN A 103 5.98 6.28 -7.19
N LEU A 104 6.71 7.36 -7.45
CA LEU A 104 8.02 7.66 -6.87
C LEU A 104 7.95 9.05 -6.24
N SER A 105 8.00 9.10 -4.92
CA SER A 105 7.94 10.34 -4.15
C SER A 105 9.26 11.12 -4.25
N GLN A 106 9.19 12.43 -4.05
CA GLN A 106 10.38 13.23 -3.78
C GLN A 106 11.04 12.73 -2.48
N ASN A 107 12.36 12.58 -2.48
CA ASN A 107 13.08 12.16 -1.29
C ASN A 107 12.95 13.23 -0.19
N PHE A 108 12.88 12.80 1.07
CA PHE A 108 12.80 13.71 2.22
C PHE A 108 13.82 13.32 3.30
N PRO A 109 14.59 14.28 3.84
CA PRO A 109 14.67 15.67 3.40
C PRO A 109 15.34 15.82 2.01
N ASN A 110 14.97 16.88 1.29
CA ASN A 110 15.70 17.33 0.09
C ASN A 110 15.70 18.88 0.06
N PRO A 111 16.87 19.54 0.15
CA PRO A 111 18.22 18.98 0.26
C PRO A 111 18.52 18.24 1.58
N PHE A 112 19.58 17.43 1.63
CA PHE A 112 20.00 16.69 2.84
C PHE A 112 21.53 16.63 3.03
N CYS A 113 21.98 16.36 4.26
CA CYS A 113 23.42 16.32 4.60
C CYS A 113 23.96 14.90 4.87
N TYR A 114 23.18 14.05 5.53
CA TYR A 114 23.65 12.73 6.01
C TYR A 114 22.83 11.59 5.42
N GLU A 115 21.51 11.65 5.57
CA GLU A 115 20.61 10.62 5.07
C GLU A 115 19.33 11.23 4.49
N THR A 116 18.68 10.46 3.64
CA THR A 116 17.34 10.76 3.11
C THR A 116 16.52 9.48 3.04
N GLU A 117 15.21 9.65 3.08
CA GLU A 117 14.26 8.58 2.78
C GLU A 117 13.70 8.74 1.36
N ILE A 118 13.58 7.62 0.64
CA ILE A 118 12.95 7.54 -0.68
C ILE A 118 11.74 6.63 -0.55
N ARG A 119 10.56 7.16 -0.89
CA ARG A 119 9.30 6.42 -0.84
C ARG A 119 8.80 6.13 -2.25
N TYR A 120 8.34 4.91 -2.47
CA TYR A 120 7.67 4.49 -3.70
C TYR A 120 6.45 3.62 -3.41
N ALA A 121 5.53 3.56 -4.38
CA ALA A 121 4.27 2.86 -4.27
C ALA A 121 4.10 1.88 -5.45
N LEU A 122 3.69 0.65 -5.13
CA LEU A 122 3.46 -0.43 -6.10
C LEU A 122 1.97 -0.80 -6.10
N PRO A 123 1.30 -0.78 -7.25
CA PRO A 123 -0.14 -0.92 -7.26
C PRO A 123 -0.60 -2.37 -7.34
N VAL A 124 -1.71 -2.70 -6.69
CA VAL A 124 -2.19 -4.09 -6.60
C VAL A 124 -2.82 -4.61 -7.90
N ASN A 125 -3.20 -3.71 -8.81
CA ASN A 125 -3.76 -4.06 -10.13
C ASN A 125 -2.70 -4.57 -11.12
N ARG A 126 -1.41 -4.34 -10.86
CA ARG A 126 -0.28 -4.81 -11.70
C ARG A 126 0.35 -6.13 -11.19
N GLY A 127 -0.37 -6.85 -10.33
CA GLY A 127 0.10 -8.08 -9.71
C GLY A 127 0.40 -7.93 -8.22
N ARG A 128 0.36 -9.06 -7.51
CA ARG A 128 0.64 -9.11 -6.05
C ARG A 128 2.09 -8.80 -5.72
N GLU A 129 2.98 -9.14 -6.64
CA GLU A 129 4.43 -9.01 -6.52
C GLU A 129 4.99 -8.40 -7.81
N GLN A 130 5.94 -7.49 -7.67
CA GLN A 130 6.56 -6.76 -8.78
C GLN A 130 8.07 -6.73 -8.55
N ARG A 131 8.86 -6.92 -9.62
CA ARG A 131 10.31 -6.77 -9.53
C ARG A 131 10.67 -5.30 -9.55
N VAL A 132 11.42 -4.86 -8.54
CA VAL A 132 11.79 -3.45 -8.34
C VAL A 132 13.31 -3.30 -8.36
N ASP A 133 13.77 -2.28 -9.08
CA ASP A 133 15.15 -1.79 -9.05
C ASP A 133 15.17 -0.28 -8.75
N LEU A 134 15.48 0.08 -7.51
CA LEU A 134 15.71 1.47 -7.08
C LEU A 134 17.20 1.75 -7.03
N SER A 135 17.68 2.67 -7.86
CA SER A 135 19.11 2.99 -7.97
C SER A 135 19.38 4.49 -8.00
N VAL A 136 20.55 4.88 -7.48
CA VAL A 136 21.06 6.25 -7.43
C VAL A 136 22.20 6.42 -8.42
N TYR A 137 22.21 7.54 -9.12
CA TYR A 137 23.13 7.88 -10.18
C TYR A 137 23.66 9.31 -10.03
N THR A 138 24.86 9.55 -10.57
CA THR A 138 25.31 10.91 -10.88
C THR A 138 24.50 11.51 -12.04
N VAL A 139 24.60 12.82 -12.24
CA VAL A 139 24.00 13.51 -13.41
C VAL A 139 24.58 13.03 -14.75
N THR A 140 25.79 12.45 -14.75
CA THR A 140 26.40 11.85 -15.94
C THR A 140 25.94 10.41 -16.21
N GLY A 141 25.06 9.87 -15.35
CA GLY A 141 24.52 8.51 -15.49
C GLY A 141 25.38 7.41 -14.85
N GLN A 142 26.43 7.76 -14.10
CA GLN A 142 27.21 6.77 -13.35
C GLN A 142 26.39 6.21 -12.20
N LEU A 143 26.25 4.89 -12.12
CA LEU A 143 25.62 4.20 -11.00
C LEU A 143 26.45 4.36 -9.73
N ILE A 144 25.83 4.91 -8.68
CA ILE A 144 26.42 5.09 -7.35
C ILE A 144 26.10 3.89 -6.46
N GLN A 145 24.82 3.55 -6.37
CA GLN A 145 24.33 2.48 -5.53
C GLN A 145 22.95 2.01 -5.98
N THR A 146 22.70 0.71 -5.86
CA THR A 146 21.35 0.13 -5.91
C THR A 146 20.84 -0.03 -4.49
N LEU A 147 19.72 0.61 -4.18
CA LEU A 147 19.12 0.67 -2.85
C LEU A 147 18.07 -0.44 -2.63
N ASP A 148 17.41 -0.86 -3.70
CA ASP A 148 16.47 -1.98 -3.71
C ASP A 148 16.57 -2.70 -5.06
N SER A 149 16.61 -4.03 -5.05
CA SER A 149 16.72 -4.89 -6.24
C SER A 149 16.07 -6.24 -5.95
N ARG A 150 14.77 -6.23 -5.67
CA ARG A 150 14.04 -7.38 -5.15
C ARG A 150 12.61 -7.40 -5.68
N VAL A 151 11.99 -8.57 -5.56
CA VAL A 151 10.54 -8.69 -5.70
C VAL A 151 9.88 -8.10 -4.46
N ARG A 152 8.91 -7.20 -4.66
CA ARG A 152 8.18 -6.50 -3.60
C ARG A 152 6.69 -6.70 -3.77
N SER A 153 5.99 -6.91 -2.66
CA SER A 153 4.53 -6.95 -2.66
C SER A 153 3.93 -5.57 -2.96
N ALA A 154 2.72 -5.53 -3.51
CA ALA A 154 1.97 -4.30 -3.68
C ALA A 154 1.83 -3.54 -2.34
N GLY A 155 1.95 -2.21 -2.37
CA GLY A 155 1.99 -1.38 -1.17
C GLY A 155 2.99 -0.23 -1.28
N THR A 156 3.14 0.50 -0.18
CA THR A 156 4.11 1.60 -0.05
C THR A 156 5.38 1.11 0.62
N HIS A 157 6.52 1.44 0.02
CA HIS A 157 7.86 1.05 0.48
C HIS A 157 8.70 2.30 0.74
N THR A 158 9.52 2.24 1.79
CA THR A 158 10.44 3.33 2.15
C THR A 158 11.85 2.75 2.25
N VAL A 159 12.81 3.40 1.59
CA VAL A 159 14.21 3.01 1.57
C VAL A 159 15.07 4.17 2.01
N ARG A 160 15.99 3.92 2.95
CA ARG A 160 16.95 4.92 3.44
C ARG A 160 18.23 4.89 2.62
N TRP A 161 18.80 6.06 2.38
CA TRP A 161 20.13 6.19 1.80
C TRP A 161 20.98 7.17 2.59
N ASP A 162 22.17 6.74 2.97
CA ASP A 162 23.12 7.43 3.84
C ASP A 162 24.28 8.06 3.06
N ARG A 163 24.02 8.49 1.82
CA ARG A 163 24.98 9.07 0.87
C ARG A 163 26.24 8.25 0.62
N ARG A 164 26.21 6.92 0.80
CA ARG A 164 27.34 6.05 0.45
C ARG A 164 27.16 5.39 -0.91
N ASN A 165 28.28 5.18 -1.60
CA ASN A 165 28.34 4.31 -2.77
C ASN A 165 28.43 2.84 -2.34
N ARG A 166 28.42 1.93 -3.33
CA ARG A 166 28.47 0.48 -3.11
C ARG A 166 29.70 -0.01 -2.33
N GLU A 167 30.81 0.75 -2.33
CA GLU A 167 32.01 0.48 -1.55
C GLU A 167 31.92 1.01 -0.10
N GLY A 168 30.78 1.57 0.31
CA GLY A 168 30.58 2.18 1.62
C GLY A 168 31.25 3.55 1.78
N THR A 169 31.72 4.15 0.70
CA THR A 169 32.39 5.46 0.72
C THR A 169 31.37 6.59 0.57
N PRO A 170 31.42 7.65 1.40
CA PRO A 170 30.56 8.82 1.21
C PRO A 170 30.77 9.46 -0.16
N VAL A 171 29.68 9.78 -0.84
CA VAL A 171 29.74 10.51 -2.11
C VAL A 171 29.85 12.02 -1.88
N ALA A 172 30.37 12.72 -2.88
CA ALA A 172 30.53 14.17 -2.82
C ALA A 172 29.18 14.90 -2.76
N PRO A 173 29.07 16.07 -2.11
CA PRO A 173 27.92 16.95 -2.22
C PRO A 173 27.62 17.32 -3.68
N GLY A 174 26.35 17.51 -4.02
CA GLY A 174 25.93 17.82 -5.39
C GLY A 174 24.55 17.29 -5.76
N LEU A 175 24.25 17.40 -7.06
CA LEU A 175 23.01 16.91 -7.66
C LEU A 175 23.15 15.43 -8.02
N TYR A 176 22.19 14.63 -7.58
CA TYR A 176 22.06 13.21 -7.90
C TYR A 176 20.68 12.92 -8.46
N ILE A 177 20.57 11.79 -9.13
CA ILE A 177 19.33 11.27 -9.73
C ILE A 177 19.06 9.92 -9.09
N TYR A 178 17.80 9.63 -8.78
CA TYR A 178 17.38 8.27 -8.46
C TYR A 178 16.29 7.82 -9.41
N ARG A 179 16.36 6.54 -9.77
CA ARG A 179 15.46 5.89 -10.71
C ARG A 179 14.84 4.68 -10.04
N LEU A 180 13.51 4.61 -10.09
CA LEU A 180 12.72 3.42 -9.79
C LEU A 180 12.38 2.76 -11.12
N HIS A 181 12.86 1.55 -11.32
CA HIS A 181 12.44 0.69 -12.41
C HIS A 181 11.60 -0.46 -11.86
N ILE A 182 10.46 -0.72 -12.49
CA ILE A 182 9.56 -1.82 -12.14
C ILE A 182 9.33 -2.64 -13.39
N ASP A 183 9.48 -3.95 -13.24
CA ASP A 183 9.20 -4.93 -14.29
C ASP A 183 8.13 -5.91 -13.78
N SER A 184 6.97 -5.93 -14.44
CA SER A 184 5.88 -6.86 -14.14
C SER A 184 5.77 -7.99 -15.18
N GLY A 185 6.78 -8.18 -16.04
CA GLY A 185 6.83 -9.21 -17.08
C GLY A 185 6.07 -8.84 -18.36
N GLU A 186 4.88 -8.24 -18.24
CA GLU A 186 4.11 -7.74 -19.39
C GLU A 186 4.52 -6.30 -19.77
N GLU A 187 4.83 -5.49 -18.77
CA GLU A 187 5.19 -4.09 -18.95
C GLU A 187 6.30 -3.68 -17.99
N SER A 188 7.12 -2.73 -18.43
CA SER A 188 8.21 -2.15 -17.67
C SER A 188 7.97 -0.65 -17.50
N HIS A 189 8.07 -0.15 -16.27
CA HIS A 189 7.89 1.25 -15.91
C HIS A 189 9.18 1.82 -15.31
N SER A 190 9.47 3.08 -15.63
CA SER A 190 10.62 3.79 -15.06
C SER A 190 10.22 5.20 -14.63
N LEU A 191 10.46 5.53 -13.36
CA LEU A 191 10.27 6.86 -12.80
C LEU A 191 11.60 7.42 -12.31
N ILE A 192 11.82 8.71 -12.51
CA ILE A 192 13.07 9.39 -12.18
C ILE A 192 12.77 10.65 -11.37
N LYS A 193 13.58 10.89 -10.34
CA LYS A 193 13.55 12.10 -9.52
C LYS A 193 14.99 12.54 -9.20
N ARG A 194 15.14 13.79 -8.74
CA ARG A 194 16.43 14.42 -8.45
C ARG A 194 16.55 14.67 -6.95
N MET A 195 17.76 14.62 -6.42
CA MET A 195 18.05 14.93 -5.02
C MET A 195 19.32 15.76 -4.90
N ILE A 196 19.44 16.56 -3.84
CA ILE A 196 20.58 17.45 -3.60
C ILE A 196 21.23 17.08 -2.26
N ILE A 197 22.52 16.76 -2.32
CA ILE A 197 23.38 16.55 -1.15
C ILE A 197 24.12 17.84 -0.84
N MET A 198 24.00 18.31 0.39
CA MET A 198 24.66 19.52 0.89
C MET A 198 26.02 19.20 1.51
N VAL A 199 26.91 20.20 1.51
CA VAL A 199 28.17 20.14 2.24
C VAL A 199 27.86 20.20 3.74
N ASN A 200 28.54 19.34 4.53
CA ASN A 200 28.49 19.45 5.98
C ASN A 200 29.44 20.57 6.45
N ASN A 201 28.91 21.75 6.74
CA ASN A 201 29.65 22.83 7.38
C ASN A 201 29.57 22.68 8.91
N SER A 202 30.23 21.68 9.46
CA SER A 202 30.57 21.69 10.89
C SER A 202 31.81 22.57 11.04
N LYS A 203 31.66 23.74 11.67
CA LYS A 203 32.79 24.48 12.22
C LYS A 203 33.37 23.74 13.41
#